data_AF-A0A7X9ZPC5-F1
#
_entry.id   AF-A0A7X9ZPC5-F1
#
_cell.length_a   1.000
_cell.length_b   1.000
_cell.length_c   1.000
_cell.angle_alpha   90.00
_cell.angle_beta   90.00
_cell.angle_gamma   90.00
#
_symmetry.space_group_name_H-M   'P 1'
#
loop_
_entity.id
_entity.type
_entity.pdbx_description
1 polymer ?
#
loop_
_entity_poly.entity_id
_entity_poly.type
_entity_poly.pdbx_seq_one_letter_code
_entity_poly.pdbx_strand_id
1 'polypeptide(L)'
;MIKPPARQTRAIAERRRQLDIDERYGDDRFHLTFLPLGDTRDVPETAIELLHQAICAADLEPFPIELARLSGNAMQVGKGAANMCRVQQRLVRQLLALGMALPDYRLRPHLSLTYGERSNRSARFPPIAWHADRLLLIRSIHGEGRHEPVREWRLTPRQGVFDF
;
A
#
# COMPACT_ATOMS: atom_id res chain seq x y z
N MET A 1 -2.16 -2.52 3.76
CA MET A 1 -1.10 -1.78 3.05
C MET A 1 -0.38 -2.71 2.08
N ILE A 2 0.44 -2.15 1.19
CA ILE A 2 1.29 -2.88 0.25
C ILE A 2 2.73 -2.47 0.47
N LYS A 3 3.65 -3.44 0.57
CA LYS A 3 5.08 -3.18 0.67
C LYS A 3 5.79 -3.43 -0.67
N PRO A 4 6.80 -2.62 -1.03
CA PRO A 4 7.70 -2.96 -2.12
C PRO A 4 8.52 -4.21 -1.74
N PRO A 5 8.84 -5.09 -2.70
CA PRO A 5 9.81 -6.17 -2.48
C PRO A 5 11.22 -5.63 -2.25
N ALA A 6 12.12 -6.45 -1.70
CA ALA A 6 13.46 -6.02 -1.29
C ALA A 6 14.26 -5.29 -2.39
N ARG A 7 14.17 -5.76 -3.65
CA ARG A 7 14.83 -5.10 -4.79
C ARG A 7 14.31 -3.68 -5.01
N GLN A 8 12.99 -3.50 -4.96
CA GLN A 8 12.34 -2.21 -5.13
C GLN A 8 12.57 -1.31 -3.92
N THR A 9 12.58 -1.85 -2.69
CA THR A 9 12.97 -1.11 -1.48
C THR A 9 14.36 -0.49 -1.63
N ARG A 10 15.35 -1.28 -2.09
CA ARG A 10 16.70 -0.77 -2.35
C ARG A 10 16.72 0.32 -3.42
N ALA A 11 16.02 0.11 -4.54
CA ALA A 11 15.92 1.11 -5.60
C ALA A 11 15.25 2.41 -5.12
N ILE A 12 14.24 2.33 -4.25
CA ILE A 12 13.57 3.48 -3.64
C ILE A 12 14.54 4.22 -2.71
N ALA A 13 15.30 3.49 -1.87
CA ALA A 13 16.29 4.07 -0.96
C ALA A 13 17.42 4.77 -1.73
N GLU A 14 17.95 4.14 -2.78
CA GLU A 14 18.94 4.75 -3.68
C GLU A 14 18.41 6.03 -4.32
N ARG A 15 17.16 6.00 -4.80
CA ARG A 15 16.52 7.19 -5.38
C ARG A 15 16.31 8.28 -4.33
N ARG A 16 15.95 7.93 -3.09
CA ARG A 16 15.82 8.88 -1.99
C ARG A 16 17.16 9.60 -1.74
N ARG A 17 18.28 8.86 -1.71
CA ARG A 17 19.63 9.42 -1.59
C ARG A 17 19.99 10.36 -2.74
N GLN A 18 19.71 9.97 -3.97
CA GLN A 18 19.96 10.81 -5.17
C GLN A 18 19.17 12.12 -5.16
N LEU A 19 18.04 12.15 -4.45
CA LEU A 19 17.17 13.33 -4.33
C LEU A 19 17.48 14.18 -3.09
N ASP A 20 18.50 13.81 -2.31
CA ASP A 20 18.88 14.47 -1.06
C ASP A 20 17.69 14.61 -0.10
N ILE A 21 16.99 13.50 0.11
CA ILE A 21 15.86 13.39 1.04
C ILE A 21 16.31 12.64 2.28
N ASP A 22 15.95 13.18 3.45
CA ASP A 22 16.27 12.67 4.79
C ASP A 22 16.05 11.15 4.92
N GLU A 23 17.06 10.45 5.44
CA GLU A 23 17.10 9.00 5.57
C GLU A 23 16.73 8.47 6.96
N ARG A 24 16.40 9.34 7.93
CA ARG A 24 15.93 8.92 9.28
C ARG A 24 14.65 8.09 9.23
N TYR A 25 13.88 8.22 8.15
CA TYR A 25 12.75 7.35 7.88
C TYR A 25 13.25 5.99 7.39
N GLY A 26 13.26 4.98 8.25
CA GLY A 26 13.76 3.65 7.90
C GLY A 26 13.10 3.05 6.65
N ASP A 27 13.90 2.38 5.81
CA ASP A 27 13.46 1.80 4.53
C ASP A 27 12.38 0.72 4.72
N ASP A 28 12.36 0.07 5.89
CA ASP A 28 11.35 -0.92 6.32
C ASP A 28 9.94 -0.31 6.43
N ARG A 29 9.86 1.02 6.50
CA ARG A 29 8.63 1.79 6.58
C ARG A 29 8.07 2.14 5.21
N PHE A 30 8.79 1.94 4.11
CA PHE A 30 8.25 2.18 2.77
C PHE A 30 7.02 1.29 2.53
N HIS A 31 5.88 1.94 2.30
CA HIS A 31 4.61 1.26 2.00
C HIS A 31 3.67 2.18 1.24
N LEU A 32 2.69 1.56 0.59
CA LEU A 32 1.50 2.21 0.05
C LEU A 32 0.33 1.89 0.97
N THR A 33 -0.29 2.93 1.54
CA THR A 33 -1.57 2.77 2.23
C THR A 33 -2.63 2.36 1.23
N PHE A 34 -3.32 1.25 1.50
CA PHE A 34 -4.34 0.69 0.61
C PHE A 34 -5.74 1.06 1.09
N LEU A 35 -6.02 0.76 2.37
CA LEU A 35 -7.26 1.12 3.04
C LEU A 35 -6.92 1.28 4.54
N PRO A 36 -7.06 2.48 5.13
CA PRO A 36 -7.05 2.64 6.58
C PRO A 36 -8.35 2.10 7.16
N LEU A 37 -8.28 1.48 8.34
CA LEU A 37 -9.45 0.95 9.05
C LEU A 37 -9.89 1.84 10.23
N GLY A 38 -9.12 2.89 10.53
CA GLY A 38 -9.37 3.78 11.67
C GLY A 38 -8.43 3.49 12.85
N ASP A 39 -8.79 4.04 14.00
CA ASP A 39 -8.10 3.79 15.27
C ASP A 39 -8.37 2.35 15.72
N THR A 40 -7.36 1.66 16.24
CA THR A 40 -7.51 0.29 16.73
C THR A 40 -8.55 0.13 17.83
N ARG A 41 -8.88 1.20 18.56
CA ARG A 41 -9.92 1.21 19.60
C ARG A 41 -11.34 1.16 19.01
N ASP A 42 -11.49 1.62 17.77
CA ASP A 42 -12.77 1.71 17.07
C ASP A 42 -12.97 0.55 16.08
N VAL A 43 -11.93 -0.25 15.85
CA VAL A 43 -11.99 -1.42 14.97
C VAL A 43 -12.63 -2.58 15.72
N PRO A 44 -13.71 -3.20 15.21
CA PRO A 44 -14.37 -4.30 15.90
C PRO A 44 -13.44 -5.50 16.05
N GLU A 45 -13.64 -6.29 17.10
CA GLU A 45 -12.86 -7.51 17.35
C GLU A 45 -12.93 -8.48 16.16
N THR A 46 -14.09 -8.53 15.49
CA THR A 46 -14.33 -9.36 14.30
C THR A 46 -13.71 -8.82 13.00
N ALA A 47 -13.04 -7.67 13.04
CA ALA A 47 -12.54 -7.01 11.82
C ALA A 47 -11.58 -7.90 11.03
N ILE A 48 -10.75 -8.70 11.69
CA ILE A 48 -9.80 -9.59 11.02
C ILE A 48 -10.55 -10.69 10.25
N GLU A 49 -11.61 -11.27 10.82
CA GLU A 49 -12.43 -12.25 10.11
C GLU A 49 -13.18 -11.62 8.93
N LEU A 50 -13.79 -10.46 9.14
CA LEU A 50 -14.51 -9.73 8.09
C LEU A 50 -13.59 -9.32 6.93
N LEU A 51 -12.37 -8.86 7.23
CA LEU A 51 -11.35 -8.59 6.22
C LEU A 51 -10.97 -9.84 5.46
N HIS A 52 -10.76 -10.96 6.16
CA HIS A 52 -10.42 -12.22 5.52
C HIS A 52 -11.54 -12.67 4.58
N GLN A 53 -12.79 -12.68 5.05
CA GLN A 53 -13.95 -13.01 4.23
C GLN A 53 -14.08 -12.09 3.01
N ALA A 54 -13.94 -10.77 3.20
CA ALA A 54 -14.03 -9.81 2.11
C ALA A 54 -12.90 -9.97 1.09
N ILE A 55 -11.67 -10.26 1.52
CA ILE A 55 -10.53 -10.50 0.60
C ILE A 55 -10.75 -11.78 -0.20
N CYS A 56 -11.20 -12.87 0.44
CA CYS A 56 -11.54 -14.11 -0.25
C CYS A 56 -12.67 -13.91 -1.27
N ALA A 57 -13.76 -13.24 -0.88
CA ALA A 57 -14.90 -12.95 -1.76
C ALA A 57 -14.53 -11.95 -2.87
N ALA A 58 -13.64 -11.00 -2.57
CA ALA A 58 -13.14 -10.06 -3.56
C ALA A 58 -12.23 -10.76 -4.57
N ASP A 59 -11.66 -11.93 -4.27
CA ASP A 59 -10.89 -12.74 -5.21
C ASP A 59 -9.87 -11.89 -6.00
N LEU A 60 -8.99 -11.20 -5.26
CA LEU A 60 -8.12 -10.16 -5.81
C LEU A 60 -6.91 -10.76 -6.51
N GLU A 61 -6.67 -10.32 -7.76
CA GLU A 61 -5.49 -10.70 -8.55
C GLU A 61 -4.29 -9.80 -8.23
N PRO A 62 -3.05 -10.32 -8.37
CA PRO A 62 -1.87 -9.47 -8.37
C PRO A 62 -1.96 -8.36 -9.43
N PHE A 63 -1.51 -7.16 -9.11
CA PHE A 63 -1.60 -6.02 -10.03
C PHE A 63 -0.30 -5.21 -10.07
N PRO A 64 0.02 -4.56 -11.22
CA PRO A 64 1.24 -3.79 -11.36
C PRO A 64 1.16 -2.48 -10.56
N ILE A 65 2.29 -2.12 -9.96
CA ILE A 65 2.56 -0.83 -9.35
C ILE A 65 3.77 -0.21 -10.05
N GLU A 66 3.67 1.08 -10.35
CA GLU A 66 4.72 1.86 -11.01
C GLU A 66 4.90 3.19 -10.27
N LEU A 67 6.09 3.41 -9.70
CA LEU A 67 6.48 4.70 -9.13
C LEU A 67 7.40 5.42 -10.11
N ALA A 68 6.99 6.59 -10.61
CA ALA A 68 7.74 7.32 -11.65
C ALA A 68 7.87 8.83 -11.39
N ARG A 69 7.24 9.34 -10.33
CA ARG A 69 7.20 10.77 -10.00
C ARG A 69 7.37 11.01 -8.51
N LEU A 70 8.10 12.06 -8.16
CA LEU A 70 8.14 12.66 -6.84
C LEU A 70 7.18 13.86 -6.75
N SER A 71 6.47 13.97 -5.64
CA SER A 71 5.74 15.16 -5.22
C SER A 71 5.94 15.38 -3.72
N GLY A 72 6.64 16.45 -3.36
CA GLY A 72 7.11 16.70 -2.00
C GLY A 72 7.98 15.57 -1.49
N ASN A 73 7.57 14.94 -0.39
CA ASN A 73 8.31 13.86 0.26
C ASN A 73 7.78 12.46 -0.11
N ALA A 74 6.99 12.33 -1.17
CA ALA A 74 6.36 11.07 -1.54
C ALA A 74 6.49 10.75 -3.03
N MET A 75 6.77 9.48 -3.33
CA MET A 75 6.65 8.93 -4.66
C MET A 75 5.18 8.66 -5.00
N GLN A 76 4.77 9.05 -6.20
CA GLN A 76 3.42 8.87 -6.70
C GLN A 76 3.33 7.62 -7.56
N VAL A 77 2.24 6.87 -7.42
CA VAL A 77 1.94 5.79 -8.38
C VAL A 77 1.48 6.44 -9.69
N GLY A 78 2.23 6.14 -10.75
CA GLY A 78 1.95 6.61 -12.10
C GLY A 78 0.91 5.73 -12.81
N LYS A 79 1.33 5.08 -13.90
CA LYS A 79 0.50 4.11 -14.61
C LYS A 79 0.23 2.92 -13.67
N GLY A 80 -1.03 2.75 -13.27
CA GLY A 80 -1.43 1.70 -12.30
C GLY A 80 -2.24 2.21 -11.12
N ALA A 81 -2.25 3.53 -10.85
CA ALA A 81 -3.10 4.11 -9.80
C ALA A 81 -4.59 3.76 -10.00
N ALA A 82 -5.07 3.79 -11.24
CA ALA A 82 -6.45 3.40 -11.57
C ALA A 82 -6.74 1.91 -11.28
N ASN A 83 -5.79 1.01 -11.55
CA ASN A 83 -5.92 -0.41 -11.20
C ASN A 83 -6.02 -0.59 -9.68
N MET A 84 -5.10 0.04 -8.94
CA MET A 84 -5.10 -0.02 -7.48
C MET A 84 -6.41 0.53 -6.88
N CYS A 85 -6.94 1.63 -7.43
CA CYS A 85 -8.25 2.16 -7.04
C CYS A 85 -9.39 1.18 -7.35
N ARG A 86 -9.41 0.53 -8.52
CA ARG A 86 -10.43 -0.48 -8.85
C ARG A 86 -10.39 -1.68 -7.90
N VAL A 87 -9.18 -2.17 -7.60
CA VAL A 87 -8.97 -3.28 -6.67
C VAL A 87 -9.41 -2.89 -5.26
N GLN A 88 -9.07 -1.69 -4.80
CA GLN A 88 -9.51 -1.16 -3.51
C GLN A 88 -11.03 -1.01 -3.44
N GLN A 89 -11.67 -0.47 -4.47
CA GLN A 89 -13.12 -0.34 -4.53
C GLN A 89 -13.83 -1.70 -4.50
N ARG A 90 -13.26 -2.73 -5.13
CA ARG A 90 -13.81 -4.09 -5.07
C ARG A 90 -13.76 -4.64 -3.65
N LEU A 91 -12.64 -4.47 -2.94
CA LEU A 91 -12.55 -4.86 -1.53
C LEU A 91 -13.52 -4.06 -0.64
N VAL A 92 -13.56 -2.74 -0.81
CA VAL A 92 -14.46 -1.85 -0.04
C VAL A 92 -15.92 -2.27 -0.20
N ARG A 93 -16.36 -2.61 -1.42
CA ARG A 93 -17.73 -3.12 -1.63
C ARG A 93 -18.01 -4.40 -0.85
N GLN A 94 -17.07 -5.34 -0.80
CA GLN A 94 -17.24 -6.58 -0.02
C GLN A 94 -17.29 -6.29 1.49
N LEU A 95 -16.42 -5.40 1.99
CA LEU A 95 -16.41 -5.01 3.41
C LEU A 95 -17.73 -4.33 3.82
N LEU A 96 -18.24 -3.41 3.00
CA LEU A 96 -19.52 -2.75 3.25
C LEU A 96 -20.69 -3.74 3.19
N ALA A 97 -20.67 -4.71 2.26
CA ALA A 97 -21.69 -5.76 2.18
C ALA A 97 -21.70 -6.68 3.42
N LEU A 98 -20.55 -6.82 4.10
CA LEU A 98 -20.43 -7.53 5.37
C LEU A 98 -20.73 -6.64 6.59
N GLY A 99 -21.17 -5.40 6.40
CA GLY A 99 -21.52 -4.47 7.48
C GLY A 99 -20.34 -3.81 8.19
N MET A 100 -19.12 -3.89 7.63
CA MET A 100 -17.97 -3.20 8.22
C MET A 100 -18.07 -1.69 7.98
N ALA A 101 -18.06 -0.91 9.07
CA ALA A 101 -17.90 0.54 9.00
C ALA A 101 -16.47 0.89 8.55
N LEU A 102 -16.35 1.76 7.56
CA LEU A 102 -15.07 2.21 7.02
C LEU A 102 -14.96 3.74 7.12
N PRO A 103 -13.76 4.28 7.35
CA PRO A 103 -13.56 5.73 7.33
C PRO A 103 -13.81 6.29 5.91
N ASP A 104 -14.24 7.55 5.82
CA ASP A 104 -14.29 8.25 4.54
C ASP A 104 -12.86 8.47 4.02
N TYR A 105 -12.43 7.55 3.16
CA TYR A 105 -11.07 7.50 2.65
C TYR A 105 -11.07 7.39 1.13
N ARG A 106 -10.57 8.46 0.49
CA ARG A 106 -10.26 8.45 -0.94
C ARG A 106 -8.81 8.02 -1.15
N LEU A 107 -8.62 6.84 -1.75
CA LEU A 107 -7.30 6.35 -2.09
C LEU A 107 -6.58 7.31 -3.05
N ARG A 108 -5.42 7.81 -2.59
CA ARG A 108 -4.44 8.55 -3.38
C ARG A 108 -3.11 7.82 -3.24
N PRO A 109 -2.79 6.86 -4.14
CA PRO A 109 -1.64 5.99 -3.96
C PRO A 109 -0.32 6.76 -3.98
N HIS A 110 0.37 6.79 -2.84
CA HIS A 110 1.68 7.39 -2.69
C HIS A 110 2.51 6.62 -1.66
N LEU A 111 3.83 6.62 -1.87
CA LEU A 111 4.80 6.03 -0.97
C LEU A 111 5.63 7.15 -0.36
N SER A 112 5.50 7.35 0.95
CA SER A 112 6.27 8.36 1.68
C SER A 112 7.74 7.95 1.79
N LEU A 113 8.64 8.87 1.48
CA LEU A 113 10.10 8.67 1.59
C LEU A 113 10.65 9.17 2.93
N THR A 114 9.96 10.15 3.53
CA THR A 114 10.24 10.68 4.86
C THR A 114 9.01 11.39 5.43
N TYR A 115 9.01 11.64 6.74
CA TYR A 115 8.04 12.51 7.42
C TYR A 115 8.75 13.78 7.90
N GLY A 116 8.02 14.88 7.99
CA GLY A 116 8.57 16.18 8.37
C GLY A 116 7.97 17.31 7.54
N GLU A 117 8.66 18.44 7.49
CA GLU A 117 8.21 19.59 6.71
C GLU A 117 7.97 19.23 5.25
N ARG A 118 6.84 19.71 4.72
CA ARG A 118 6.47 19.47 3.33
C ARG A 118 7.47 20.18 2.43
N SER A 119 8.12 19.42 1.58
CA SER A 119 8.96 19.95 0.52
C SER A 119 8.14 20.31 -0.73
N ASN A 120 8.60 21.29 -1.50
CA ASN A 120 8.06 21.62 -2.83
C ASN A 120 8.76 20.84 -3.97
N ARG A 121 9.61 19.85 -3.64
CA ARG A 121 10.30 19.01 -4.63
C ARG A 121 9.31 18.35 -5.60
N SER A 122 9.61 18.41 -6.89
CA SER A 122 8.96 17.58 -7.89
C SER A 122 9.96 17.12 -8.93
N ALA A 123 9.93 15.82 -9.24
CA ALA A 123 10.85 15.20 -10.17
C ALA A 123 10.16 14.04 -10.89
N ARG A 124 10.61 13.73 -12.10
CA ARG A 124 10.28 12.48 -12.81
C ARG A 124 11.53 11.63 -12.90
N PHE A 125 11.35 10.32 -12.98
CA PHE A 125 12.46 9.40 -13.03
C PHE A 125 12.07 8.07 -13.70
N PRO A 126 13.06 7.26 -14.16
CA PRO A 126 12.80 5.92 -14.66
C PRO A 126 11.95 5.12 -13.66
N PRO A 127 10.86 4.47 -14.09
CA PRO A 127 9.93 3.86 -13.17
C PRO A 127 10.54 2.74 -12.31
N ILE A 128 10.17 2.73 -11.03
CA ILE A 128 10.39 1.59 -10.14
C ILE A 128 9.09 0.80 -10.11
N ALA A 129 9.10 -0.41 -10.67
CA ALA A 129 7.89 -1.21 -10.85
C ALA A 129 7.99 -2.61 -10.21
N TRP A 130 6.83 -3.12 -9.78
CA TRP A 130 6.63 -4.49 -9.31
C TRP A 130 5.17 -4.90 -9.41
N HIS A 131 4.88 -6.18 -9.24
CA HIS A 131 3.51 -6.66 -9.04
C HIS A 131 3.22 -6.77 -7.55
N ALA A 132 2.17 -6.09 -7.09
CA ALA A 132 1.65 -6.30 -5.75
C ALA A 132 0.92 -7.64 -5.72
N ASP A 133 1.50 -8.61 -5.02
CA ASP A 133 0.97 -9.95 -4.84
C ASP A 133 0.54 -10.22 -3.39
N ARG A 134 0.63 -9.20 -2.51
CA ARG A 134 0.33 -9.32 -1.08
C ARG A 134 -0.38 -8.09 -0.55
N LEU A 135 -1.35 -8.31 0.33
CA LEU A 135 -1.95 -7.29 1.18
C LEU A 135 -1.56 -7.57 2.64
N LEU A 136 -1.10 -6.54 3.33
CA LEU A 136 -0.68 -6.61 4.74
C LEU A 136 -1.64 -5.82 5.61
N LEU A 137 -2.25 -6.46 6.60
CA LEU A 137 -2.84 -5.76 7.74
C LEU A 137 -1.75 -5.51 8.77
N ILE A 138 -1.64 -4.26 9.18
CA ILE A 138 -0.73 -3.85 10.24
C ILE A 138 -1.48 -3.06 11.29
N ARG A 139 -0.92 -3.05 12.49
CA ARG A 139 -1.18 -2.02 13.49
C ARG A 139 -0.08 -0.97 13.37
N SER A 140 -0.47 0.26 13.06
CA SER A 140 0.45 1.41 13.06
C SER A 140 0.38 2.08 14.42
N ILE A 141 1.45 1.98 15.21
CA ILE A 141 1.52 2.65 16.51
C ILE A 141 1.94 4.10 16.28
N HIS A 142 1.01 5.03 16.52
CA HIS A 142 1.25 6.47 16.35
C HIS A 142 2.38 6.92 17.30
N GLY A 143 3.32 7.73 16.79
CA GLY A 143 4.46 8.24 17.56
C GLY A 143 5.69 7.32 17.59
N GLU A 144 5.53 5.99 17.46
CA GLU A 144 6.66 5.06 17.46
C GLU A 144 7.18 4.75 16.06
N GLY A 145 6.39 5.05 15.02
CA GLY A 145 6.74 4.75 13.64
C GLY A 145 6.87 3.25 13.32
N ARG A 146 6.40 2.39 14.24
CA ARG A 146 6.43 0.94 14.15
C ARG A 146 5.15 0.41 13.48
N HIS A 147 5.33 -0.52 12.56
CA HIS A 147 4.25 -1.28 11.94
C HIS A 147 4.31 -2.71 12.46
N GLU A 148 3.33 -3.12 13.26
CA GLU A 148 3.23 -4.50 13.74
C GLU A 148 2.38 -5.31 12.73
N PRO A 149 2.95 -6.32 12.07
CA PRO A 149 2.19 -7.20 11.18
C PRO A 149 1.12 -7.95 11.98
N VAL A 150 -0.12 -7.88 11.51
CA VAL A 150 -1.26 -8.60 12.09
C VAL A 150 -1.62 -9.79 11.19
N ARG A 151 -1.74 -9.56 9.88
CA ARG A 151 -2.09 -10.61 8.92
C ARG A 151 -1.58 -10.27 7.52
N GLU A 152 -1.27 -11.30 6.76
CA GLU A 152 -0.91 -11.21 5.34
C GLU A 152 -1.89 -12.04 4.50
N TRP A 153 -2.29 -11.51 3.35
CA TRP A 153 -3.02 -12.24 2.33
C TRP A 153 -2.24 -12.20 1.03
N ARG A 154 -2.04 -13.37 0.42
CA ARG A 154 -1.47 -13.50 -0.91
C ARG A 154 -2.56 -13.37 -1.95
N LEU A 155 -2.34 -12.53 -2.95
CA LEU A 155 -3.20 -12.37 -4.11
C LEU A 155 -2.87 -13.48 -5.10
N THR A 156 -3.89 -14.09 -5.68
CA THR A 156 -3.72 -15.24 -6.58
C THR A 156 -4.26 -14.90 -7.97
N PRO A 157 -3.52 -15.22 -9.05
CA PRO A 157 -4.05 -15.08 -10.40
C PRO A 157 -5.28 -15.98 -10.58
N ARG A 158 -6.36 -15.46 -11.18
CA ARG A 158 -7.58 -16.24 -11.45
C ARG A 158 -7.43 -17.25 -12.57
N GLN A 159 -6.48 -17.04 -13.48
CA GLN A 159 -6.19 -17.99 -14.55
C GLN A 159 -4.94 -18.78 -14.19
N GLY A 160 -5.10 -20.11 -14.17
CA GLY A 160 -4.00 -21.05 -14.00
C GLY A 160 -2.89 -20.75 -15.00
N VAL A 161 -1.66 -20.87 -14.53
CA VAL A 161 -0.51 -21.02 -15.40
C VAL A 161 -0.79 -22.25 -16.25
N PHE A 162 -1.21 -22.06 -17.50
CA PHE A 162 -1.13 -23.14 -18.48
C PHE A 162 0.34 -23.20 -18.89
N ASP A 163 1.09 -24.04 -18.19
CA ASP A 163 2.34 -24.55 -18.72
C ASP A 163 2.00 -25.37 -19.97
N PHE A 164 2.33 -24.84 -21.15
CA PHE A 164 2.40 -25.59 -22.40
C PHE A 164 3.85 -25.98 -22.67
#